data_AF-A0A6P8HGS4-F1
#
_entry.id   AF-A0A6P8HGS4-F1
#
_cell.length_a   1.000
_cell.length_b   1.000
_cell.length_c   1.000
_cell.angle_alpha   90.00
_cell.angle_beta   90.00
_cell.angle_gamma   90.00
#
_symmetry.space_group_name_H-M   'P 1'
#
loop_
_entity.id
_entity.type
_entity.pdbx_description
1 polymer ?
#
loop_
_entity_poly.entity_id
_entity_poly.type
_entity_poly.pdbx_seq_one_letter_code
_entity_poly.pdbx_strand_id
1 'polypeptide(L)'
;MTDLNNTKYMDKRIVVQPVYGKGSQPSMYSSPNVFVPFDMANYASGAWPRPGNIRNRRYGGHPISYEQVSIPVEKKLALIDVAINLTNKIFSLDLDFVLDRALNAGIEKMILTGNTIQMSDKAVLLANRHPGFIYAGVGIHPHFAEKQWNAKTLEVMKRLVSLPEVVAVGEVGLDFHRNYSKQENQIEAFEKQVELACEFKKPLLAHERAAHQKFMEILSKFRGRLPPIVVHCFTGTKQEMKTYVAMGFYIGITGFICKEKVGKNLREAIADCPLDRILLESDAPYMIPNAPITDLDSVCRSLISKCKTGRNEPCTLPVVAYTVAKCLEVDVEEVTKATMDNANRVFNLTNTTPVDEES
;
A
#
# COMPACT_ATOMS: atom_id res chain seq x y z
N MET A 1 6.80 -10.29 -46.94
CA MET A 1 8.05 -9.55 -46.65
C MET A 1 7.62 -8.35 -45.83
N THR A 2 7.87 -8.23 -44.53
CA THR A 2 8.85 -8.87 -43.65
C THR A 2 8.34 -8.81 -42.21
N ASP A 3 8.71 -9.84 -41.46
CA ASP A 3 8.27 -10.22 -40.12
C ASP A 3 8.67 -9.27 -38.99
N LEU A 4 7.81 -9.19 -37.97
CA LEU A 4 8.22 -9.05 -36.56
C LEU A 4 7.25 -9.84 -35.67
N ASN A 5 7.36 -11.16 -35.72
CA ASN A 5 6.74 -12.10 -34.78
C ASN A 5 7.87 -12.77 -33.97
N ASN A 6 8.24 -12.21 -32.82
CA ASN A 6 8.96 -12.96 -31.78
C ASN A 6 9.05 -12.21 -30.45
N THR A 7 8.04 -12.41 -29.59
CA THR A 7 8.26 -12.57 -28.15
C THR A 7 7.20 -13.54 -27.60
N LYS A 8 7.55 -14.83 -27.62
CA LYS A 8 6.92 -15.86 -26.80
C LYS A 8 7.31 -15.60 -25.33
N TYR A 9 6.36 -15.19 -24.50
CA TYR A 9 6.38 -15.53 -23.08
C TYR A 9 5.10 -16.29 -22.77
N MET A 10 5.30 -17.52 -22.28
CA MET A 10 4.27 -18.49 -22.00
C MET A 10 3.35 -18.03 -20.87
N ASP A 11 2.10 -17.75 -21.22
CA ASP A 11 1.00 -17.62 -20.28
C ASP A 11 0.58 -19.03 -19.82
N LYS A 12 1.15 -19.50 -18.70
CA LYS A 12 0.68 -20.73 -18.06
C LYS A 12 -0.60 -20.43 -17.28
N ARG A 13 -1.72 -20.70 -17.96
CA ARG A 13 -3.06 -20.88 -17.39
C ARG A 13 -2.99 -21.75 -16.13
N ILE A 14 -3.37 -21.19 -14.98
CA ILE A 14 -3.77 -21.99 -13.81
C ILE A 14 -5.14 -22.59 -14.15
N VAL A 15 -5.15 -23.84 -14.60
CA VAL A 15 -6.36 -24.66 -14.69
C VAL A 15 -6.52 -25.36 -13.36
N VAL A 16 -7.54 -24.98 -12.59
CA VAL A 16 -7.95 -25.74 -11.40
C VAL A 16 -8.66 -27.00 -11.90
N GLN A 17 -8.00 -28.15 -11.85
CA GLN A 17 -8.67 -29.44 -12.03
C GLN A 17 -9.31 -29.88 -10.70
N PRO A 18 -10.59 -30.27 -10.68
CA PRO A 18 -11.20 -30.88 -9.51
C PRO A 18 -10.72 -32.33 -9.37
N VAL A 19 -10.03 -32.65 -8.28
CA VAL A 19 -9.71 -34.03 -7.92
C VAL A 19 -10.96 -34.64 -7.27
N TYR A 20 -11.67 -35.48 -8.00
CA TYR A 20 -12.66 -36.40 -7.45
C TYR A 20 -11.95 -37.57 -6.78
N GLY A 21 -11.81 -37.52 -5.46
CA GLY A 21 -11.42 -38.65 -4.62
C GLY A 21 -12.66 -39.32 -4.03
N LYS A 22 -12.91 -40.57 -4.41
CA LYS A 22 -13.92 -41.46 -3.80
C LYS A 22 -13.54 -41.78 -2.35
N GLY A 23 -14.53 -41.77 -1.45
CA GLY A 23 -14.61 -42.73 -0.35
C GLY A 23 -14.55 -42.18 1.07
N SER A 24 -15.59 -42.53 1.83
CA SER A 24 -15.78 -42.42 3.29
C SER A 24 -16.12 -41.05 3.88
N GLN A 25 -17.42 -40.80 4.05
CA GLN A 25 -17.92 -40.00 5.17
C GLN A 25 -17.68 -40.77 6.48
N PRO A 26 -17.54 -40.04 7.61
CA PRO A 26 -18.69 -40.04 8.50
C PRO A 26 -19.05 -38.64 9.02
N SER A 27 -20.37 -38.37 8.98
CA SER A 27 -21.20 -37.83 10.06
C SER A 27 -20.54 -36.90 11.09
N MET A 28 -20.99 -35.63 11.13
CA MET A 28 -21.71 -35.09 12.30
C MET A 28 -22.20 -33.66 12.01
N TYR A 29 -23.47 -33.54 11.61
CA TYR A 29 -24.27 -32.38 11.98
C TYR A 29 -24.71 -32.59 13.43
N SER A 30 -24.05 -31.92 14.37
CA SER A 30 -24.62 -31.55 15.68
C SER A 30 -23.60 -30.74 16.50
N SER A 31 -23.68 -29.41 16.42
CA SER A 31 -23.80 -28.52 17.59
C SER A 31 -23.40 -27.06 17.28
N PRO A 32 -24.03 -26.08 17.97
CA PRO A 32 -23.92 -24.66 17.65
C PRO A 32 -22.74 -24.04 18.40
N ASN A 33 -21.64 -23.73 17.69
CA ASN A 33 -20.54 -22.98 18.29
C ASN A 33 -20.71 -21.49 18.04
N VAL A 34 -21.21 -20.85 19.09
CA VAL A 34 -21.06 -19.44 19.43
C VAL A 34 -19.63 -18.98 19.17
N PHE A 35 -19.48 -17.83 18.52
CA PHE A 35 -18.21 -17.18 18.24
C PHE A 35 -17.55 -16.78 19.56
N VAL A 36 -16.43 -17.43 19.92
CA VAL A 36 -15.62 -17.08 21.10
C VAL A 36 -14.50 -16.13 20.65
N PRO A 37 -14.32 -14.95 21.27
CA PRO A 37 -13.20 -14.06 20.96
C PRO A 37 -11.88 -14.79 21.26
N PHE A 38 -10.93 -14.76 20.33
CA PHE A 38 -9.60 -15.33 20.55
C PHE A 38 -8.90 -14.56 21.68
N ASP A 39 -8.49 -15.30 22.71
CA ASP A 39 -7.93 -14.83 23.97
C ASP A 39 -6.55 -14.14 23.77
N MET A 40 -6.42 -12.89 24.21
CA MET A 40 -5.22 -12.04 24.04
C MET A 40 -4.07 -12.39 24.99
N ALA A 41 -4.24 -13.36 25.90
CA ALA A 41 -3.35 -13.55 27.06
C ALA A 41 -2.03 -14.31 26.80
N ASN A 42 -1.85 -14.99 25.66
CA ASN A 42 -0.69 -15.88 25.44
C ASN A 42 0.50 -15.31 24.65
N TYR A 43 0.49 -14.03 24.28
CA TYR A 43 1.57 -13.43 23.46
C TYR A 43 2.51 -12.48 24.22
N ALA A 44 2.30 -12.30 25.52
CA ALA A 44 3.19 -11.53 26.40
C ALA A 44 4.43 -12.36 26.78
N SER A 45 5.35 -12.57 25.84
CA SER A 45 6.78 -12.83 26.11
C SER A 45 7.49 -13.21 24.81
N GLY A 46 8.08 -12.23 24.14
CA GLY A 46 8.87 -12.48 22.95
C GLY A 46 9.92 -11.40 22.78
N ALA A 47 10.95 -11.42 23.62
CA ALA A 47 12.15 -10.63 23.39
C ALA A 47 12.69 -10.89 21.98
N TRP A 48 13.14 -9.82 21.32
CA TRP A 48 13.74 -9.81 19.99
C TRP A 48 14.72 -10.98 19.80
N PRO A 49 14.62 -11.79 18.72
CA PRO A 49 15.58 -12.84 18.48
C PRO A 49 16.94 -12.19 18.15
N ARG A 50 17.95 -12.47 18.99
CA ARG A 50 19.34 -12.11 18.70
C ARG A 50 19.80 -12.76 17.39
N PRO A 51 20.65 -12.11 16.60
CA PRO A 51 21.12 -12.63 15.32
C PRO A 51 22.02 -13.86 15.55
N GLY A 52 21.42 -15.05 15.48
CA GLY A 52 22.11 -16.32 15.59
C GLY A 52 21.46 -17.39 14.71
N ASN A 53 22.13 -17.74 13.61
CA ASN A 53 21.89 -18.93 12.77
C ASN A 53 20.54 -19.05 12.01
N ILE A 54 20.21 -18.07 11.17
CA ILE A 54 19.09 -18.16 10.19
C ILE A 54 19.64 -18.35 8.77
N ARG A 55 20.57 -19.30 8.54
CA ARG A 55 21.30 -19.38 7.27
C ARG A 55 20.58 -20.06 6.09
N ASN A 56 19.43 -20.71 6.27
CA ASN A 56 18.85 -21.56 5.20
C ASN A 56 17.31 -21.53 5.12
N ARG A 57 16.70 -20.42 4.74
CA ARG A 57 15.30 -20.41 4.28
C ARG A 57 15.26 -20.08 2.78
N ARG A 58 14.45 -20.80 2.01
CA ARG A 58 14.26 -20.65 0.55
C ARG A 58 12.78 -20.43 0.24
N TYR A 59 12.47 -19.56 -0.72
CA TYR A 59 11.13 -19.44 -1.32
C TYR A 59 11.24 -19.67 -2.83
N GLY A 60 10.47 -20.61 -3.38
CA GLY A 60 10.53 -20.92 -4.81
C GLY A 60 11.92 -21.35 -5.32
N GLY A 61 12.80 -21.83 -4.44
CA GLY A 61 14.18 -22.20 -4.77
C GLY A 61 15.22 -21.08 -4.66
N HIS A 62 14.82 -19.83 -4.42
CA HIS A 62 15.76 -18.70 -4.26
C HIS A 62 16.17 -18.47 -2.80
N PRO A 63 17.46 -18.16 -2.53
CA PRO A 63 17.92 -17.76 -1.20
C PRO A 63 17.14 -16.53 -0.70
N ILE A 64 16.78 -16.51 0.57
CA ILE A 64 16.36 -15.25 1.22
C ILE A 64 17.61 -14.39 1.37
N SER A 65 17.63 -13.23 0.70
CA SER A 65 18.70 -12.25 0.87
C SER A 65 18.51 -11.52 2.20
N TYR A 66 19.48 -11.72 3.10
CA TYR A 66 19.56 -11.04 4.40
C TYR A 66 20.46 -9.80 4.33
N GLU A 67 20.92 -9.44 3.13
CA GLU A 67 21.81 -8.30 2.97
C GLU A 67 21.09 -7.02 3.35
N GLN A 68 21.63 -6.35 4.37
CA GLN A 68 21.13 -5.07 4.82
C GLN A 68 21.47 -3.98 3.81
N VAL A 69 20.65 -2.94 3.83
CA VAL A 69 20.93 -1.69 3.15
C VAL A 69 21.89 -0.88 4.04
N SER A 70 22.92 -0.29 3.45
CA SER A 70 23.80 0.67 4.13
C SER A 70 23.80 1.96 3.31
N ILE A 71 23.20 3.01 3.85
CA ILE A 71 23.21 4.35 3.27
C ILE A 71 24.16 5.22 4.12
N PRO A 72 25.09 5.98 3.51
CA PRO A 72 25.84 7.01 4.24
C PRO A 72 24.89 7.97 4.94
N VAL A 73 25.20 8.39 6.17
CA VAL A 73 24.28 9.17 7.03
C VAL A 73 23.81 10.45 6.33
N GLU A 74 24.72 11.12 5.63
CA GLU A 74 24.49 12.35 4.86
C GLU A 74 23.59 12.17 3.63
N LYS A 75 23.32 10.92 3.21
CA LYS A 75 22.42 10.58 2.10
C LYS A 75 21.13 9.91 2.56
N LYS A 76 20.95 9.73 3.87
CA LYS A 76 19.75 9.07 4.41
C LYS A 76 18.60 10.08 4.46
N LEU A 77 17.51 9.75 3.76
CA LEU A 77 16.29 10.54 3.75
C LEU A 77 15.31 10.01 4.81
N ALA A 78 14.59 10.90 5.49
CA ALA A 78 13.48 10.53 6.37
C ALA A 78 12.18 10.47 5.57
N LEU A 79 11.54 9.32 5.46
CA LEU A 79 10.39 9.15 4.55
C LEU A 79 9.23 8.42 5.23
N ILE A 80 8.01 8.69 4.73
CA ILE A 80 6.80 7.96 5.10
C ILE A 80 6.26 7.27 3.85
N ASP A 81 6.09 5.95 3.91
CA ASP A 81 5.43 5.18 2.84
C ASP A 81 3.93 5.14 3.11
N VAL A 82 3.14 5.94 2.38
CA VAL A 82 1.71 6.12 2.69
C VAL A 82 0.81 4.99 2.17
N ALA A 83 1.35 4.06 1.38
CA ALA A 83 0.59 2.93 0.87
C ALA A 83 1.50 1.75 0.51
N ILE A 84 1.46 0.70 1.33
CA ILE A 84 2.24 -0.51 1.12
C ILE A 84 1.46 -1.80 1.44
N ASN A 85 1.62 -2.83 0.61
CA ASN A 85 0.90 -4.09 0.72
C ASN A 85 1.70 -5.17 1.50
N LEU A 86 2.25 -4.86 2.69
CA LEU A 86 3.10 -5.82 3.45
C LEU A 86 2.36 -7.08 3.92
N THR A 87 1.03 -7.06 3.95
CA THR A 87 0.19 -8.24 4.23
C THR A 87 0.10 -9.21 3.06
N ASN A 88 0.67 -8.86 1.90
CA ASN A 88 0.79 -9.74 0.75
C ASN A 88 1.66 -10.96 1.10
N LYS A 89 1.20 -12.16 0.71
CA LYS A 89 1.87 -13.43 1.00
C LYS A 89 3.32 -13.49 0.51
N ILE A 90 3.70 -12.69 -0.49
CA ILE A 90 5.08 -12.63 -1.00
C ILE A 90 6.12 -12.19 0.04
N PHE A 91 5.70 -11.53 1.12
CA PHE A 91 6.57 -11.11 2.23
C PHE A 91 6.55 -12.07 3.42
N SER A 92 5.69 -13.10 3.42
CA SER A 92 5.41 -13.93 4.60
C SER A 92 6.63 -14.67 5.20
N LEU A 93 7.68 -14.91 4.41
CA LEU A 93 8.85 -15.65 4.87
C LEU A 93 10.02 -14.77 5.33
N ASP A 94 9.99 -13.48 4.99
CA ASP A 94 11.10 -12.56 5.21
C ASP A 94 10.67 -11.14 5.59
N LEU A 95 9.45 -10.98 6.12
CA LEU A 95 8.88 -9.69 6.51
C LEU A 95 9.81 -8.91 7.44
N ASP A 96 10.37 -9.54 8.47
CA ASP A 96 11.28 -8.89 9.42
C ASP A 96 12.48 -8.26 8.69
N PHE A 97 13.05 -8.95 7.70
CA PHE A 97 14.18 -8.42 6.91
C PHE A 97 13.74 -7.30 5.95
N VAL A 98 12.50 -7.32 5.47
CA VAL A 98 11.93 -6.22 4.68
C VAL A 98 11.79 -4.97 5.56
N LEU A 99 11.32 -5.14 6.80
CA LEU A 99 11.21 -4.04 7.77
C LEU A 99 12.58 -3.47 8.15
N ASP A 100 13.58 -4.33 8.41
CA ASP A 100 14.95 -3.88 8.68
C ASP A 100 15.53 -3.06 7.53
N ARG A 101 15.34 -3.51 6.29
CA ARG A 101 15.79 -2.76 5.10
C ARG A 101 15.05 -1.43 4.95
N ALA A 102 13.77 -1.36 5.30
CA ALA A 102 12.99 -0.12 5.30
C ALA A 102 13.59 0.89 6.29
N LEU A 103 13.82 0.48 7.55
CA LEU A 103 14.41 1.31 8.59
C LEU A 103 15.82 1.80 8.20
N ASN A 104 16.63 0.91 7.65
CA ASN A 104 17.98 1.24 7.20
C ASN A 104 17.97 2.19 5.99
N ALA A 105 16.94 2.13 5.15
CA ALA A 105 16.74 3.06 4.04
C ALA A 105 16.18 4.43 4.46
N GLY A 106 15.78 4.59 5.73
CA GLY A 106 15.25 5.85 6.27
C GLY A 106 13.73 5.98 6.20
N ILE A 107 13.01 4.87 6.03
CA ILE A 107 11.56 4.85 6.22
C ILE A 107 11.27 4.96 7.72
N GLU A 108 10.57 6.02 8.11
CA GLU A 108 10.21 6.30 9.50
C GLU A 108 8.81 5.82 9.86
N LYS A 109 7.88 5.80 8.89
CA LYS A 109 6.51 5.32 9.08
C LYS A 109 5.99 4.67 7.81
N MET A 110 5.08 3.71 7.97
CA MET A 110 4.42 3.03 6.85
C MET A 110 2.93 2.86 7.13
N ILE A 111 2.10 3.03 6.11
CA ILE A 111 0.65 2.77 6.16
C ILE A 111 0.33 1.56 5.30
N LEU A 112 -0.09 0.47 5.93
CA LEU A 112 -0.40 -0.78 5.25
C LEU A 112 -1.79 -0.71 4.62
N THR A 113 -1.90 -1.08 3.35
CA THR A 113 -3.16 -1.11 2.62
C THR A 113 -3.99 -2.36 2.98
N GLY A 114 -5.18 -2.13 3.51
CA GLY A 114 -6.19 -3.17 3.74
C GLY A 114 -7.12 -3.27 2.54
N ASN A 115 -6.96 -4.29 1.70
CA ASN A 115 -7.74 -4.44 0.47
C ASN A 115 -8.96 -5.39 0.62
N THR A 116 -8.98 -6.14 1.72
CA THR A 116 -10.01 -7.10 2.15
C THR A 116 -10.10 -7.06 3.67
N ILE A 117 -11.13 -7.64 4.29
CA ILE A 117 -11.20 -7.75 5.76
C ILE A 117 -10.01 -8.54 6.31
N GLN A 118 -9.63 -9.65 5.68
CA GLN A 118 -8.54 -10.48 6.16
C GLN A 118 -7.17 -9.79 6.04
N MET A 119 -6.98 -8.93 5.03
CA MET A 119 -5.78 -8.11 4.91
C MET A 119 -5.80 -6.94 5.90
N SER A 120 -6.98 -6.34 6.12
CA SER A 120 -7.18 -5.27 7.10
C SER A 120 -6.86 -5.73 8.51
N ASP A 121 -7.37 -6.89 8.95
CA ASP A 121 -7.03 -7.49 10.25
C ASP A 121 -5.52 -7.70 10.42
N LYS A 122 -4.85 -8.20 9.38
CA LYS A 122 -3.40 -8.39 9.42
C LYS A 122 -2.64 -7.08 9.46
N ALA A 123 -3.12 -6.04 8.76
CA ALA A 123 -2.51 -4.72 8.79
C ALA A 123 -2.63 -4.11 10.19
N VAL A 124 -3.81 -4.20 10.81
CA VAL A 124 -4.05 -3.77 12.19
C VAL A 124 -3.16 -4.53 13.17
N LEU A 125 -3.05 -5.86 13.04
CA LEU A 125 -2.18 -6.66 13.90
C LEU A 125 -0.70 -6.25 13.75
N LEU A 126 -0.22 -5.99 12.53
CA LEU A 126 1.14 -5.52 12.32
C LEU A 126 1.35 -4.10 12.88
N ALA A 127 0.37 -3.21 12.72
CA ALA A 127 0.42 -1.86 13.28
C ALA A 127 0.54 -1.89 14.81
N ASN A 128 -0.28 -2.72 15.47
CA ASN A 128 -0.24 -2.88 16.91
C ASN A 128 1.10 -3.45 17.43
N ARG A 129 1.78 -4.30 16.63
CA ARG A 129 3.10 -4.85 16.96
C ARG A 129 4.26 -3.89 16.74
N HIS A 130 4.05 -2.82 15.96
CA HIS A 130 5.06 -1.84 15.58
C HIS A 130 4.54 -0.41 15.78
N PRO A 131 4.16 -0.03 17.01
CA PRO A 131 3.56 1.27 17.29
C PRO A 131 4.50 2.41 16.90
N GLY A 132 3.95 3.46 16.31
CA GLY A 132 4.71 4.63 15.82
C GLY A 132 5.46 4.39 14.50
N PHE A 133 5.59 3.14 14.05
CA PHE A 133 6.26 2.78 12.80
C PHE A 133 5.29 2.27 11.73
N ILE A 134 4.29 1.47 12.12
CA ILE A 134 3.31 0.89 11.22
C ILE A 134 1.90 1.35 11.60
N TYR A 135 1.14 1.78 10.60
CA TYR A 135 -0.27 2.12 10.68
C TYR A 135 -1.06 1.31 9.64
N ALA A 136 -2.38 1.31 9.74
CA ALA A 136 -3.25 0.55 8.85
C ALA A 136 -4.26 1.43 8.12
N GLY A 137 -4.51 1.12 6.84
CA GLY A 137 -5.73 1.44 6.13
C GLY A 137 -6.69 0.23 6.17
N VAL A 138 -7.99 0.50 6.25
CA VAL A 138 -9.03 -0.55 6.22
C VAL A 138 -10.01 -0.27 5.09
N GLY A 139 -10.17 -1.24 4.20
CA GLY A 139 -11.00 -1.11 3.01
C GLY A 139 -11.35 -2.44 2.34
N ILE A 140 -12.31 -2.36 1.43
CA ILE A 140 -12.60 -3.36 0.40
C ILE A 140 -12.28 -2.72 -0.94
N HIS A 141 -11.17 -3.16 -1.52
CA HIS A 141 -10.71 -2.71 -2.82
C HIS A 141 -11.71 -3.12 -3.92
N PRO A 142 -11.90 -2.32 -5.00
CA PRO A 142 -12.88 -2.59 -6.06
C PRO A 142 -12.83 -4.00 -6.64
N HIS A 143 -11.66 -4.62 -6.71
CA HIS A 143 -11.53 -5.98 -7.23
C HIS A 143 -12.27 -7.03 -6.40
N PHE A 144 -12.49 -6.78 -5.10
CA PHE A 144 -13.14 -7.70 -4.17
C PHE A 144 -14.60 -7.34 -3.85
N ALA A 145 -15.11 -6.23 -4.40
CA ALA A 145 -16.43 -5.71 -4.07
C ALA A 145 -17.54 -6.77 -4.24
N GLU A 146 -17.59 -7.47 -5.38
CA GLU A 146 -18.64 -8.47 -5.65
C GLU A 146 -18.61 -9.67 -4.69
N LYS A 147 -17.43 -10.04 -4.18
CA LYS A 147 -17.27 -11.24 -3.34
C LYS A 147 -17.32 -10.95 -1.85
N GLN A 148 -16.93 -9.74 -1.45
CA GLN A 148 -16.71 -9.42 -0.04
C GLN A 148 -17.57 -8.27 0.47
N TRP A 149 -18.12 -7.41 -0.39
CA TRP A 149 -18.97 -6.33 0.06
C TRP A 149 -20.35 -6.84 0.48
N ASN A 150 -20.77 -6.52 1.70
CA ASN A 150 -22.12 -6.75 2.23
C ASN A 150 -22.27 -6.03 3.60
N ALA A 151 -23.49 -6.05 4.15
CA ALA A 151 -23.78 -5.41 5.44
C ALA A 151 -22.91 -5.92 6.61
N LYS A 152 -22.57 -7.22 6.66
CA LYS A 152 -21.70 -7.76 7.73
C LYS A 152 -20.28 -7.23 7.61
N THR A 153 -19.77 -7.13 6.39
CA THR A 153 -18.45 -6.56 6.10
C THR A 153 -18.39 -5.10 6.54
N LEU A 154 -19.42 -4.30 6.27
CA LEU A 154 -19.51 -2.91 6.74
C LEU A 154 -19.43 -2.81 8.26
N GLU A 155 -20.15 -3.67 9.00
CA GLU A 155 -20.10 -3.67 10.47
C GLU A 155 -18.73 -4.09 11.02
N VAL A 156 -18.02 -5.00 10.35
CA VAL A 156 -16.61 -5.32 10.70
C VAL A 156 -15.72 -4.11 10.45
N MET A 157 -15.85 -3.45 9.30
CA MET A 157 -15.06 -2.27 8.96
C MET A 157 -15.26 -1.14 9.97
N LYS A 158 -16.49 -0.85 10.40
CA LYS A 158 -16.76 0.17 11.43
C LYS A 158 -15.95 -0.07 12.71
N ARG A 159 -15.89 -1.34 13.17
CA ARG A 159 -15.09 -1.70 14.35
C ARG A 159 -13.60 -1.49 14.09
N LEU A 160 -13.07 -1.92 12.95
CA LEU A 160 -11.65 -1.75 12.64
C LEU A 160 -11.28 -0.28 12.48
N VAL A 161 -12.07 0.52 11.76
CA VAL A 161 -11.81 1.95 11.51
C VAL A 161 -11.84 2.78 12.80
N SER A 162 -12.53 2.32 13.85
CA SER A 162 -12.48 2.95 15.17
C SER A 162 -11.18 2.76 15.94
N LEU A 163 -10.30 1.84 15.51
CA LEU A 163 -9.04 1.57 16.19
C LEU A 163 -8.03 2.70 15.96
N PRO A 164 -7.21 3.05 16.96
CA PRO A 164 -6.23 4.13 16.86
C PRO A 164 -5.14 3.85 15.81
N GLU A 165 -4.80 2.58 15.59
CA GLU A 165 -3.83 2.17 14.58
C GLU A 165 -4.34 2.36 13.14
N VAL A 166 -5.66 2.46 12.96
CA VAL A 166 -6.29 2.65 11.65
C VAL A 166 -6.39 4.13 11.34
N VAL A 167 -5.57 4.59 10.39
CA VAL A 167 -5.41 6.00 10.03
C VAL A 167 -6.14 6.38 8.74
N ALA A 168 -6.66 5.41 7.98
CA ALA A 168 -7.35 5.66 6.73
C ALA A 168 -8.46 4.64 6.45
N VAL A 169 -9.48 5.06 5.69
CA VAL A 169 -10.39 4.15 5.00
C VAL A 169 -9.83 3.91 3.61
N GLY A 170 -9.35 2.70 3.36
CA GLY A 170 -8.58 2.38 2.16
C GLY A 170 -7.82 1.06 2.25
N GLU A 171 -7.57 0.38 1.14
CA GLU A 171 -7.75 0.88 -0.23
C GLU A 171 -9.20 0.68 -0.73
N VAL A 172 -9.82 1.76 -1.22
CA VAL A 172 -11.21 1.79 -1.71
C VAL A 172 -11.31 2.58 -3.01
N GLY A 173 -12.32 2.35 -3.85
CA GLY A 173 -12.47 3.14 -5.08
C GLY A 173 -13.00 2.33 -6.25
N LEU A 174 -12.54 2.66 -7.46
CA LEU A 174 -13.05 2.10 -8.72
C LEU A 174 -11.91 1.66 -9.65
N ASP A 175 -12.04 0.47 -10.24
CA ASP A 175 -11.16 -0.04 -11.30
C ASP A 175 -12.01 -0.57 -12.47
N PHE A 176 -12.29 0.32 -13.43
CA PHE A 176 -13.07 -0.01 -14.64
C PHE A 176 -12.20 -0.55 -15.78
N HIS A 177 -10.90 -0.66 -15.56
CA HIS A 177 -9.98 -1.30 -16.49
C HIS A 177 -9.92 -2.81 -16.27
N ARG A 178 -9.80 -3.27 -15.02
CA ARG A 178 -9.70 -4.70 -14.69
C ARG A 178 -11.05 -5.40 -14.57
N ASN A 179 -12.07 -4.71 -14.06
CA ASN A 179 -13.44 -5.22 -13.89
C ASN A 179 -13.52 -6.62 -13.26
N TYR A 180 -12.73 -6.91 -12.22
CA TYR A 180 -12.82 -8.18 -11.49
C TYR A 180 -14.08 -8.31 -10.61
N SER A 181 -14.72 -7.18 -10.32
CA SER A 181 -16.09 -7.09 -9.82
C SER A 181 -16.89 -6.25 -10.80
N LYS A 182 -18.19 -6.54 -10.95
CA LYS A 182 -19.11 -5.71 -11.75
C LYS A 182 -19.08 -4.24 -11.28
N GLN A 183 -19.25 -3.31 -12.22
CA GLN A 183 -19.15 -1.87 -11.92
C GLN A 183 -20.19 -1.43 -10.89
N GLU A 184 -21.40 -1.97 -10.93
CA GLU A 184 -22.46 -1.62 -9.96
C GLU A 184 -22.04 -1.98 -8.53
N ASN A 185 -21.43 -3.14 -8.35
CA ASN A 185 -20.92 -3.59 -7.04
C ASN A 185 -19.74 -2.73 -6.57
N GLN A 186 -18.86 -2.31 -7.48
CA GLN A 186 -17.76 -1.39 -7.14
C GLN A 186 -18.31 -0.04 -6.70
N ILE A 187 -19.30 0.50 -7.43
CA ILE A 187 -19.93 1.79 -7.13
C ILE A 187 -20.63 1.76 -5.77
N GLU A 188 -21.44 0.73 -5.51
CA GLU A 188 -22.14 0.56 -4.22
C GLU A 188 -21.14 0.48 -3.05
N ALA A 189 -20.13 -0.38 -3.18
CA ALA A 189 -19.10 -0.54 -2.16
C ALA A 189 -18.31 0.75 -1.93
N PHE A 190 -17.94 1.47 -3.00
CA PHE A 190 -17.20 2.71 -2.89
C PHE A 190 -18.03 3.80 -2.21
N GLU A 191 -19.29 4.00 -2.63
CA GLU A 191 -20.18 5.02 -2.05
C GLU A 191 -20.36 4.82 -0.54
N LYS A 192 -20.54 3.58 -0.09
CA LYS A 192 -20.67 3.26 1.34
C LYS A 192 -19.38 3.41 2.13
N GLN A 193 -18.22 3.17 1.51
CA GLN A 193 -16.93 3.39 2.16
C GLN A 193 -16.56 4.87 2.23
N VAL A 194 -16.99 5.69 1.27
CA VAL A 194 -16.92 7.16 1.35
C VAL A 194 -17.78 7.67 2.51
N GLU A 195 -19.00 7.14 2.65
CA GLU A 195 -19.89 7.47 3.78
C GLU A 195 -19.22 7.13 5.13
N LEU A 196 -18.60 5.96 5.24
CA LEU A 196 -17.85 5.54 6.42
C LEU A 196 -16.67 6.47 6.74
N ALA A 197 -15.90 6.86 5.72
CA ALA A 197 -14.78 7.79 5.91
C ALA A 197 -15.24 9.16 6.41
N CYS A 198 -16.39 9.65 5.91
CA CYS A 198 -17.02 10.88 6.40
C CYS A 198 -17.49 10.74 7.86
N GLU A 199 -18.08 9.60 8.23
CA GLU A 199 -18.56 9.32 9.60
C GLU A 199 -17.41 9.32 10.61
N PHE A 200 -16.33 8.60 10.31
CA PHE A 200 -15.18 8.44 11.21
C PHE A 200 -14.13 9.55 11.05
N LYS A 201 -14.33 10.50 10.11
CA LYS A 201 -13.41 11.59 9.77
C LYS A 201 -11.99 11.09 9.47
N LYS A 202 -11.88 9.91 8.84
CA LYS A 202 -10.60 9.32 8.42
C LYS A 202 -10.36 9.64 6.95
N PRO A 203 -9.12 9.95 6.54
CA PRO A 203 -8.81 10.17 5.13
C PRO A 203 -9.16 8.95 4.29
N LEU A 204 -9.53 9.20 3.04
CA LEU A 204 -9.72 8.17 2.03
C LEU A 204 -8.40 7.89 1.34
N LEU A 205 -7.94 6.64 1.37
CA LEU A 205 -6.88 6.17 0.49
C LEU A 205 -7.54 5.48 -0.71
N ALA A 206 -7.65 6.26 -1.80
CA ALA A 206 -8.55 6.00 -2.89
C ALA A 206 -7.83 5.48 -4.14
N HIS A 207 -8.28 4.34 -4.65
CA HIS A 207 -7.86 3.77 -5.93
C HIS A 207 -8.77 4.25 -7.06
N GLU A 208 -8.17 4.74 -8.13
CA GLU A 208 -8.91 5.08 -9.34
C GLU A 208 -8.14 4.61 -10.57
N ARG A 209 -8.84 3.84 -11.42
CA ARG A 209 -8.31 3.46 -12.74
C ARG A 209 -9.41 3.40 -13.78
N ALA A 210 -9.26 4.25 -14.81
CA ALA A 210 -10.19 4.37 -15.93
C ALA A 210 -11.65 4.64 -15.50
N ALA A 211 -11.82 5.29 -14.35
CA ALA A 211 -13.11 5.50 -13.69
C ALA A 211 -13.31 6.95 -13.21
N HIS A 212 -12.42 7.88 -13.58
CA HIS A 212 -12.40 9.29 -13.16
C HIS A 212 -13.78 9.95 -13.07
N GLN A 213 -14.58 9.91 -14.15
CA GLN A 213 -15.89 10.58 -14.17
C GLN A 213 -16.84 10.02 -13.09
N LYS A 214 -16.92 8.69 -12.95
CA LYS A 214 -17.80 8.06 -11.97
C LYS A 214 -17.28 8.23 -10.54
N PHE A 215 -15.96 8.17 -10.37
CA PHE A 215 -15.29 8.43 -9.10
C PHE A 215 -15.66 9.82 -8.56
N MET A 216 -15.56 10.83 -9.43
CA MET A 216 -15.90 12.22 -9.13
C MET A 216 -17.39 12.43 -8.86
N GLU A 217 -18.26 11.78 -9.63
CA GLU A 217 -19.71 11.82 -9.42
C GLU A 217 -20.08 11.32 -8.01
N ILE A 218 -19.50 10.20 -7.56
CA ILE A 218 -19.76 9.64 -6.23
C ILE A 218 -19.27 10.59 -5.14
N LEU A 219 -18.03 11.08 -5.23
CA LEU A 219 -17.47 12.00 -4.24
C LEU A 219 -18.29 13.30 -4.13
N SER A 220 -18.83 13.79 -5.24
CA SER A 220 -19.63 15.02 -5.26
C SER A 220 -20.89 14.95 -4.37
N LYS A 221 -21.45 13.75 -4.16
CA LYS A 221 -22.61 13.51 -3.27
C LYS A 221 -22.31 13.81 -1.80
N PHE A 222 -21.03 13.77 -1.42
CA PHE A 222 -20.55 13.98 -0.05
C PHE A 222 -19.86 15.34 0.13
N ARG A 223 -20.00 16.26 -0.84
CA ARG A 223 -19.39 17.60 -0.80
C ARG A 223 -19.72 18.31 0.52
N GLY A 224 -18.70 18.91 1.14
CA GLY A 224 -18.81 19.56 2.45
C GLY A 224 -18.66 18.63 3.64
N ARG A 225 -18.63 17.31 3.43
CA ARG A 225 -18.37 16.29 4.45
C ARG A 225 -17.15 15.41 4.17
N LEU A 226 -16.61 15.48 2.96
CA LEU A 226 -15.46 14.67 2.56
C LEU A 226 -14.25 14.93 3.49
N PRO A 227 -13.62 13.88 4.04
CA PRO A 227 -12.32 13.98 4.68
C PRO A 227 -11.22 14.24 3.62
N PRO A 228 -9.95 14.44 4.01
CA PRO A 228 -8.86 14.45 3.05
C PRO A 228 -8.86 13.18 2.18
N ILE A 229 -8.57 13.34 0.90
CA ILE A 229 -8.54 12.23 -0.07
C ILE A 229 -7.14 12.14 -0.65
N VAL A 230 -6.59 10.94 -0.62
CA VAL A 230 -5.34 10.57 -1.29
C VAL A 230 -5.72 9.72 -2.49
N VAL A 231 -5.46 10.22 -3.70
CA VAL A 231 -5.54 9.41 -4.91
C VAL A 231 -4.25 8.58 -4.98
N HIS A 232 -4.34 7.35 -4.50
CA HIS A 232 -3.26 6.37 -4.47
C HIS A 232 -2.83 5.99 -5.88
N CYS A 233 -1.53 5.78 -6.04
CA CYS A 233 -0.83 5.32 -7.22
C CYS A 233 -1.31 6.02 -8.49
N PHE A 234 -1.25 7.36 -8.49
CA PHE A 234 -1.76 8.14 -9.60
C PHE A 234 -0.98 7.85 -10.89
N THR A 235 -1.69 7.33 -11.88
CA THR A 235 -1.16 7.09 -13.25
C THR A 235 -2.06 7.72 -14.32
N GLY A 236 -2.86 8.72 -13.93
CA GLY A 236 -3.81 9.39 -14.80
C GLY A 236 -3.17 10.42 -15.73
N THR A 237 -4.02 11.22 -16.35
CA THR A 237 -3.66 12.29 -17.28
C THR A 237 -3.40 13.62 -16.56
N LYS A 238 -2.72 14.54 -17.25
CA LYS A 238 -2.51 15.92 -16.78
C LYS A 238 -3.82 16.63 -16.42
N GLN A 239 -4.90 16.36 -17.16
CA GLN A 239 -6.21 16.96 -16.87
C GLN A 239 -6.82 16.41 -15.58
N GLU A 240 -6.71 15.10 -15.34
CA GLU A 240 -7.17 14.47 -14.10
C GLU A 240 -6.37 14.98 -12.89
N MET A 241 -5.05 15.12 -13.02
CA MET A 241 -4.18 15.75 -12.00
C MET A 241 -4.70 17.13 -11.59
N LYS A 242 -4.92 18.02 -12.57
CA LYS A 242 -5.44 19.37 -12.32
C LYS A 242 -6.78 19.35 -11.61
N THR A 243 -7.69 18.45 -12.02
CA THR A 243 -8.99 18.28 -11.37
C THR A 243 -8.82 17.89 -9.90
N TYR A 244 -8.01 16.87 -9.61
CA TYR A 244 -7.80 16.39 -8.24
C TYR A 244 -7.12 17.45 -7.35
N VAL A 245 -6.08 18.12 -7.86
CA VAL A 245 -5.39 19.20 -7.15
C VAL A 245 -6.34 20.38 -6.86
N ALA A 246 -7.17 20.79 -7.84
CA ALA A 246 -8.13 21.86 -7.65
C ALA A 246 -9.20 21.55 -6.58
N MET A 247 -9.48 20.27 -6.34
CA MET A 247 -10.35 19.81 -5.25
C MET A 247 -9.63 19.69 -3.90
N GLY A 248 -8.33 19.95 -3.86
CA GLY A 248 -7.51 19.81 -2.66
C GLY A 248 -7.13 18.38 -2.32
N PHE A 249 -7.22 17.44 -3.27
CA PHE A 249 -6.79 16.06 -3.05
C PHE A 249 -5.27 15.96 -3.04
N TYR A 250 -4.77 14.96 -2.32
CA TYR A 250 -3.36 14.56 -2.34
C TYR A 250 -3.14 13.48 -3.39
N ILE A 251 -1.93 13.47 -3.95
CA ILE A 251 -1.56 12.60 -5.06
C ILE A 251 -0.44 11.67 -4.61
N GLY A 252 -0.73 10.37 -4.58
CA GLY A 252 0.24 9.32 -4.28
C GLY A 252 1.11 9.02 -5.50
N ILE A 253 2.42 9.16 -5.33
CA ILE A 253 3.42 8.91 -6.37
C ILE A 253 4.23 7.67 -6.01
N THR A 254 4.22 6.69 -6.91
CA THR A 254 4.98 5.44 -6.79
C THR A 254 6.19 5.40 -7.70
N GLY A 255 6.96 4.30 -7.65
CA GLY A 255 8.01 3.99 -8.63
C GLY A 255 7.52 3.90 -10.09
N PHE A 256 6.22 4.03 -10.37
CA PHE A 256 5.71 4.25 -11.72
C PHE A 256 6.35 5.47 -12.39
N ILE A 257 6.63 6.54 -11.64
CA ILE A 257 7.29 7.76 -12.17
C ILE A 257 8.68 7.46 -12.76
N CYS A 258 9.35 6.43 -12.25
CA CYS A 258 10.67 5.98 -12.71
C CYS A 258 10.61 5.22 -14.04
N LYS A 259 9.42 4.82 -14.53
CA LYS A 259 9.29 4.05 -15.77
C LYS A 259 9.53 4.91 -16.98
N GLU A 260 10.62 4.69 -17.70
CA GLU A 260 11.04 5.52 -18.84
C GLU A 260 9.92 5.76 -19.86
N LYS A 261 9.31 4.69 -20.39
CA LYS A 261 8.27 4.83 -21.42
C LYS A 261 6.90 5.16 -20.84
N VAL A 262 6.40 4.32 -19.93
CA VAL A 262 5.00 4.42 -19.45
C VAL A 262 4.81 5.47 -18.35
N GLY A 263 5.88 5.85 -17.64
CA GLY A 263 5.87 6.90 -16.63
C GLY A 263 6.02 8.32 -17.20
N LYS A 264 6.26 8.47 -18.52
CA LYS A 264 6.45 9.77 -19.16
C LYS A 264 5.28 10.73 -18.88
N ASN A 265 4.05 10.27 -19.08
CA ASN A 265 2.86 11.10 -18.86
C ASN A 265 2.73 11.56 -17.40
N LEU A 266 3.14 10.72 -16.44
CA LEU A 266 3.15 11.10 -15.03
C LEU A 266 4.21 12.18 -14.75
N ARG A 267 5.42 12.03 -15.31
CA ARG A 267 6.47 13.05 -15.19
C ARG A 267 6.08 14.39 -15.82
N GLU A 268 5.28 14.39 -16.88
CA GLU A 268 4.74 15.62 -17.48
C GLU A 268 3.58 16.22 -16.65
N ALA A 269 2.79 15.38 -15.98
CA ALA A 269 1.65 15.82 -15.17
C ALA A 269 2.06 16.33 -13.79
N ILE A 270 3.12 15.78 -13.18
CA ILE A 270 3.55 16.13 -11.82
C ILE A 270 3.98 17.58 -11.68
N ALA A 271 4.44 18.22 -12.78
CA ALA A 271 4.76 19.64 -12.80
C ALA A 271 3.57 20.56 -12.48
N ASP A 272 2.33 20.08 -12.64
CA ASP A 272 1.12 20.82 -12.24
C ASP A 272 0.67 20.51 -10.80
N CYS A 273 1.38 19.63 -10.08
CA CYS A 273 1.04 19.24 -8.72
C CYS A 273 1.90 20.02 -7.70
N PRO A 274 1.28 20.89 -6.88
CA PRO A 274 2.00 21.56 -5.80
C PRO A 274 2.64 20.55 -4.85
N LEU A 275 3.85 20.86 -4.37
CA LEU A 275 4.60 19.97 -3.50
C LEU A 275 3.86 19.66 -2.19
N ASP A 276 3.02 20.58 -1.70
CA ASP A 276 2.16 20.40 -0.52
C ASP A 276 0.92 19.52 -0.78
N ARG A 277 0.83 18.88 -1.95
CA ARG A 277 -0.18 17.88 -2.32
C ARG A 277 0.41 16.53 -2.75
N ILE A 278 1.73 16.40 -2.77
CA ILE A 278 2.39 15.14 -3.15
C ILE A 278 2.59 14.26 -1.91
N LEU A 279 2.34 12.96 -2.06
CA LEU A 279 2.70 11.91 -1.11
C LEU A 279 3.52 10.83 -1.83
N LEU A 280 4.39 10.16 -1.10
CA LEU A 280 5.27 9.10 -1.64
C LEU A 280 4.85 7.74 -1.11
N GLU A 281 4.90 6.74 -1.98
CA GLU A 281 4.47 5.39 -1.67
C GLU A 281 5.23 4.37 -2.51
N SER A 282 5.56 3.22 -1.92
CA SER A 282 6.23 2.16 -2.68
C SER A 282 5.24 1.35 -3.50
N ASP A 283 4.00 1.21 -3.03
CA ASP A 283 3.02 0.22 -3.47
C ASP A 283 3.62 -1.21 -3.48
N ALA A 284 4.63 -1.47 -2.65
CA ALA A 284 5.30 -2.76 -2.63
C ALA A 284 4.31 -3.88 -2.31
N PRO A 285 4.35 -5.03 -3.01
CA PRO A 285 5.44 -5.54 -3.84
C PRO A 285 5.44 -5.06 -5.31
N TYR A 286 4.53 -4.18 -5.68
CA TYR A 286 4.35 -3.66 -7.04
C TYR A 286 5.19 -2.40 -7.27
N MET A 287 5.06 -1.78 -8.46
CA MET A 287 5.67 -0.49 -8.80
C MET A 287 7.17 -0.35 -8.55
N ILE A 288 7.94 -1.44 -8.77
CA ILE A 288 9.41 -1.43 -8.71
C ILE A 288 9.95 -0.25 -9.53
N PRO A 289 10.73 0.67 -8.92
CA PRO A 289 11.46 1.69 -9.64
C PRO A 289 12.40 1.03 -10.65
N ASN A 290 12.28 1.40 -11.91
CA ASN A 290 13.07 0.84 -13.01
C ASN A 290 13.65 1.93 -13.92
N ALA A 291 13.97 3.10 -13.36
CA ALA A 291 14.73 4.12 -14.05
C ALA A 291 15.99 3.49 -14.66
N PRO A 292 16.50 3.98 -15.80
CA PRO A 292 17.77 3.52 -16.34
C PRO A 292 18.82 3.52 -15.23
N ILE A 293 19.43 2.36 -14.96
CA ILE A 293 20.37 2.16 -13.85
C ILE A 293 21.54 3.16 -13.89
N THR A 294 21.85 3.66 -15.09
CA THR A 294 22.86 4.70 -15.36
C THR A 294 22.53 6.05 -14.76
N ASP A 295 21.25 6.36 -14.61
CA ASP A 295 20.76 7.69 -14.20
C ASP A 295 20.53 7.77 -12.69
N LEU A 296 20.60 6.63 -12.00
CA LEU A 296 20.52 6.52 -10.55
C LEU A 296 21.91 6.73 -9.94
N ASP A 297 21.98 7.30 -8.75
CA ASP A 297 23.22 7.30 -7.98
C ASP A 297 23.54 5.89 -7.43
N SER A 298 24.73 5.73 -6.84
CA SER A 298 25.17 4.44 -6.28
C SER A 298 24.33 3.93 -5.11
N VAL A 299 23.74 4.82 -4.31
CA VAL A 299 22.84 4.46 -3.21
C VAL A 299 21.55 3.91 -3.78
N CYS A 300 20.90 4.63 -4.70
CA CYS A 300 19.67 4.21 -5.36
C CYS A 300 19.81 2.84 -6.04
N ARG A 301 20.93 2.60 -6.76
CA ARG A 301 21.24 1.28 -7.33
C ARG A 301 21.36 0.19 -6.26
N SER A 302 22.04 0.51 -5.16
CA SER A 302 22.21 -0.43 -4.05
C SER A 302 20.86 -0.84 -3.47
N LEU A 303 19.98 0.13 -3.19
CA LEU A 303 18.63 -0.12 -2.65
C LEU A 303 17.84 -1.12 -3.50
N ILE A 304 17.79 -0.90 -4.82
CA ILE A 304 17.08 -1.79 -5.75
C ILE A 304 17.74 -3.18 -5.78
N SER A 305 19.07 -3.24 -5.76
CA SER A 305 19.81 -4.52 -5.82
C SER A 305 19.57 -5.44 -4.61
N LYS A 306 19.12 -4.89 -3.47
CA LYS A 306 18.81 -5.67 -2.26
C LYS A 306 17.42 -6.30 -2.29
N CYS A 307 16.54 -5.81 -3.16
CA CYS A 307 15.22 -6.39 -3.34
C CYS A 307 15.31 -7.70 -4.13
N LYS A 308 14.39 -8.63 -3.85
CA LYS A 308 14.26 -9.84 -4.69
C LYS A 308 13.82 -9.45 -6.10
N THR A 309 14.32 -10.17 -7.10
CA THR A 309 13.93 -9.95 -8.51
C THR A 309 12.42 -9.97 -8.67
N GLY A 310 11.87 -8.90 -9.26
CA GLY A 310 10.43 -8.78 -9.51
C GLY A 310 9.58 -8.49 -8.27
N ARG A 311 10.19 -8.14 -7.13
CA ARG A 311 9.48 -7.74 -5.90
C ARG A 311 9.98 -6.37 -5.44
N ASN A 312 9.10 -5.38 -5.41
CA ASN A 312 9.41 -4.10 -4.79
C ASN A 312 9.40 -4.22 -3.26
N GLU A 313 10.07 -3.30 -2.59
CA GLU A 313 10.14 -3.19 -1.13
C GLU A 313 10.14 -1.72 -0.71
N PRO A 314 9.72 -1.39 0.52
CA PRO A 314 9.66 -0.01 1.02
C PRO A 314 11.04 0.69 0.97
N CYS A 315 12.14 -0.07 1.06
CA CYS A 315 13.48 0.47 0.97
C CYS A 315 13.82 1.12 -0.39
N THR A 316 12.98 0.97 -1.42
CA THR A 316 13.17 1.65 -2.71
C THR A 316 12.54 3.04 -2.78
N LEU A 317 11.77 3.45 -1.76
CA LEU A 317 11.10 4.75 -1.73
C LEU A 317 12.03 5.97 -1.92
N PRO A 318 13.29 5.97 -1.42
CA PRO A 318 14.24 7.05 -1.74
C PRO A 318 14.42 7.26 -3.24
N VAL A 319 14.37 6.21 -4.07
CA VAL A 319 14.47 6.30 -5.53
C VAL A 319 13.30 7.10 -6.11
N VAL A 320 12.10 6.94 -5.53
CA VAL A 320 10.91 7.70 -5.93
C VAL A 320 11.09 9.16 -5.55
N ALA A 321 11.57 9.45 -4.33
CA ALA A 321 11.83 10.81 -3.86
C ALA A 321 12.81 11.57 -4.76
N TYR A 322 13.96 10.96 -5.10
CA TYR A 322 14.93 11.55 -6.03
C TYR A 322 14.34 11.77 -7.42
N THR A 323 13.51 10.85 -7.90
CA THR A 323 12.88 11.01 -9.22
C THR A 323 11.87 12.16 -9.22
N VAL A 324 11.08 12.31 -8.16
CA VAL A 324 10.16 13.45 -7.99
C VAL A 324 10.94 14.77 -7.93
N ALA A 325 12.00 14.84 -7.13
CA ALA A 325 12.86 16.01 -7.01
C ALA A 325 13.42 16.45 -8.38
N LYS A 326 13.94 15.49 -9.15
CA LYS A 326 14.41 15.73 -10.52
C LYS A 326 13.31 16.24 -11.45
N CYS A 327 12.08 15.72 -11.34
CA CYS A 327 10.97 16.16 -12.20
C CYS A 327 10.46 17.56 -11.85
N LEU A 328 10.61 17.98 -10.60
CA LEU A 328 10.17 19.29 -10.11
C LEU A 328 11.29 20.33 -10.08
N GLU A 329 12.53 19.94 -10.41
CA GLU A 329 13.72 20.80 -10.38
C GLU A 329 13.96 21.44 -9.00
N VAL A 330 13.76 20.65 -7.94
CA VAL A 330 14.00 21.04 -6.54
C VAL A 330 14.94 20.05 -5.85
N ASP A 331 15.47 20.44 -4.69
CA ASP A 331 16.28 19.56 -3.86
C ASP A 331 15.45 18.42 -3.26
N VAL A 332 16.06 17.24 -3.10
CA VAL A 332 15.35 16.06 -2.58
C VAL A 332 14.93 16.26 -1.12
N GLU A 333 15.66 17.09 -0.37
CA GLU A 333 15.37 17.48 1.01
C GLU A 333 14.06 18.28 1.07
N GLU A 334 13.77 19.13 0.09
CA GLU A 334 12.50 19.86 0.00
C GLU A 334 11.34 18.89 -0.24
N VAL A 335 11.51 17.95 -1.17
CA VAL A 335 10.50 16.89 -1.44
C VAL A 335 10.25 16.06 -0.19
N THR A 336 11.31 15.62 0.46
CA THR A 336 11.27 14.78 1.66
C THR A 336 10.52 15.48 2.78
N LYS A 337 10.89 16.73 3.08
CA LYS A 337 10.22 17.55 4.10
C LYS A 337 8.74 17.74 3.79
N ALA A 338 8.41 18.20 2.58
CA ALA A 338 7.03 18.48 2.21
C ALA A 338 6.15 17.23 2.23
N THR A 339 6.65 16.10 1.71
CA THR A 339 5.89 14.84 1.68
C THR A 339 5.70 14.25 3.06
N MET A 340 6.67 14.38 3.97
CA MET A 340 6.52 14.05 5.38
C MET A 340 5.46 14.93 6.06
N ASP A 341 5.53 16.25 5.89
CA ASP A 341 4.57 17.19 6.47
C ASP A 341 3.14 16.90 5.96
N ASN A 342 3.01 16.61 4.67
CA ASN A 342 1.75 16.19 4.06
C ASN A 342 1.21 14.90 4.68
N ALA A 343 2.04 13.85 4.78
CA ALA A 343 1.61 12.56 5.33
C ALA A 343 1.20 12.68 6.81
N ASN A 344 2.00 13.38 7.62
CA ASN A 344 1.70 13.64 9.02
C ASN A 344 0.38 14.43 9.18
N ARG A 345 0.15 15.44 8.33
CA ARG A 345 -1.09 16.24 8.33
C ARG A 345 -2.32 15.45 7.88
N VAL A 346 -2.21 14.66 6.81
CA VAL A 346 -3.34 13.92 6.21
C VAL A 346 -3.79 12.77 7.10
N PHE A 347 -2.84 12.00 7.62
CA PHE A 347 -3.12 10.78 8.38
C PHE A 347 -3.03 10.97 9.90
N ASN A 348 -2.76 12.20 10.36
CA ASN A 348 -2.63 12.57 11.78
C ASN A 348 -1.60 11.69 12.53
N LEU A 349 -0.40 11.55 11.98
CA LEU A 349 0.63 10.61 12.46
C LEU A 349 1.50 11.18 13.59
N THR A 350 1.23 12.39 14.08
CA THR A 350 2.08 13.09 15.07
C THR A 350 1.82 12.70 16.52
N ASN A 351 0.79 11.90 16.80
CA ASN A 351 0.39 11.52 18.16
C ASN A 351 0.43 10.00 18.37
N THR A 352 1.61 9.43 18.60
CA THR A 352 1.71 8.08 19.21
C THR A 352 2.95 7.99 20.09
N THR A 353 2.93 8.71 21.20
CA THR A 353 3.50 8.21 22.45
C THR A 353 2.60 8.76 23.56
N PRO A 354 1.82 7.93 24.27
CA PRO A 354 1.49 8.29 25.63
C PRO A 354 2.83 8.38 26.35
N VAL A 355 3.25 9.59 26.69
CA VAL A 355 4.23 9.73 27.76
C VAL A 355 3.50 9.18 28.97
N ASP A 356 3.98 8.07 29.51
CA ASP A 356 3.53 7.59 30.80
C ASP A 356 3.66 8.78 31.77
N GLU A 357 2.52 9.34 32.20
CA GLU A 357 2.49 10.19 33.38
C GLU A 357 2.83 9.28 34.56
N GLU A 358 4.13 9.14 34.82
CA GLU A 358 4.62 8.60 36.08
C GLU A 358 4.02 9.46 37.21
N SER A 359 3.29 8.77 38.08
CA SER A 359 2.69 9.27 39.31
C SER A 359 3.63 9.07 40.49
#